data_AF-A0A7S1PDR3-F1
#
_entry.id   AF-A0A7S1PDR3-F1
#
_cell.length_a   1.000
_cell.length_b   1.000
_cell.length_c   1.000
_cell.angle_alpha   90.00
_cell.angle_beta   90.00
_cell.angle_gamma   90.00
#
_symmetry.space_group_name_H-M   'P 1'
#
loop_
_entity.id
_entity.type
_entity.pdbx_description
1 polymer ?
#
loop_
_entity_poly.entity_id
_entity_poly.type
_entity_poly.pdbx_seq_one_letter_code
_entity_poly.pdbx_strand_id
1 'polypeptide(L)'
;LTPQNMSSSATRLKASAGKKRKVPNITLTGKHLEQFNKEIDWCVKQVELGLEHRNPDQVQKAEAETLIKSLRNEKLSHLERREVMRVRFGDYKLLMKKDEAGKKAK
;
A
#
# COMPACT_ATOMS: atom_id res chain seq x y z
N LEU A 1 -23.59 -22.00 18.99
CA LEU A 1 -22.95 -23.34 18.97
C LEU A 1 -23.99 -24.28 18.38
N THR A 2 -23.84 -25.00 17.28
CA THR A 2 -22.74 -25.65 16.52
C THR A 2 -23.18 -25.72 15.02
N PRO A 3 -22.60 -26.51 14.09
CA PRO A 3 -21.25 -27.07 13.93
C PRO A 3 -20.62 -26.70 12.56
N GLN A 4 -19.37 -27.14 12.36
CA GLN A 4 -18.66 -27.17 11.09
C GLN A 4 -19.41 -27.98 10.01
N ASN A 5 -19.28 -27.54 8.75
CA ASN A 5 -19.36 -28.44 7.60
C ASN A 5 -18.17 -28.17 6.68
N MET A 6 -17.15 -29.03 6.83
CA MET A 6 -16.17 -29.31 5.80
C MET A 6 -16.76 -30.39 4.91
N SER A 7 -16.96 -30.09 3.62
CA SER A 7 -16.97 -31.13 2.59
C SER A 7 -16.44 -30.58 1.27
N SER A 8 -15.22 -31.00 1.01
CA SER A 8 -14.54 -31.18 -0.26
C SER A 8 -15.47 -31.50 -1.44
N SER A 9 -15.19 -30.93 -2.61
CA SER A 9 -14.70 -31.71 -3.76
C SER A 9 -14.43 -30.84 -4.99
N ALA A 10 -13.45 -31.32 -5.76
CA ALA A 10 -12.74 -30.64 -6.82
C ALA A 10 -13.58 -30.30 -8.06
N THR A 11 -13.21 -29.20 -8.72
CA THR A 11 -13.20 -29.15 -10.18
C THR A 11 -11.97 -28.38 -10.65
N ARG A 12 -11.02 -29.13 -11.19
CA ARG A 12 -9.87 -28.62 -11.93
C ARG A 12 -10.38 -28.06 -13.26
N LEU A 13 -10.45 -26.73 -13.38
CA LEU A 13 -10.57 -26.06 -14.66
C LEU A 13 -9.25 -25.35 -14.97
N LYS A 14 -8.71 -25.74 -16.13
CA LYS A 14 -7.47 -25.28 -16.72
C LYS A 14 -7.39 -23.76 -16.83
N ALA A 15 -6.15 -23.29 -16.73
CA ALA A 15 -5.66 -21.96 -17.04
C ALA A 15 -6.43 -21.26 -18.17
N SER A 16 -7.00 -20.10 -17.82
CA SER A 16 -7.43 -19.10 -18.77
C SER A 16 -6.53 -17.88 -18.59
N ALA A 17 -5.64 -17.72 -19.58
CA ALA A 17 -4.99 -16.51 -20.04
C ALA A 17 -4.83 -15.37 -19.03
N GLY A 18 -3.58 -15.07 -18.71
CA GLY A 18 -3.18 -13.83 -18.07
C GLY A 18 -3.75 -12.62 -18.80
N LYS A 19 -4.92 -12.16 -18.33
CA LYS A 19 -5.38 -10.81 -18.61
C LYS A 19 -4.67 -9.92 -17.60
N LYS A 20 -3.40 -9.60 -17.90
CA LYS A 20 -2.76 -8.39 -17.35
C LYS A 20 -3.74 -7.27 -17.69
N ARG A 21 -4.57 -6.87 -16.73
CA ARG A 21 -5.46 -5.74 -16.88
C ARG A 21 -4.54 -4.58 -17.19
N LYS A 22 -4.54 -4.14 -18.44
CA LYS A 22 -3.89 -2.91 -18.85
C LYS A 22 -4.75 -1.82 -18.23
N VAL A 23 -4.51 -1.56 -16.94
CA VAL A 23 -5.13 -0.44 -16.24
C VAL A 23 -4.77 0.80 -17.06
N PRO A 24 -5.76 1.56 -17.57
CA PRO A 24 -5.46 2.79 -18.27
C PRO A 24 -4.64 3.64 -17.29
N ASN A 25 -3.43 4.01 -17.72
CA ASN A 25 -2.64 5.01 -17.03
C ASN A 25 -3.42 6.32 -17.19
N ILE A 26 -4.37 6.56 -16.28
CA ILE A 26 -5.08 7.82 -16.17
C ILE A 26 -3.99 8.84 -15.92
N THR A 27 -3.62 9.59 -16.97
CA THR A 27 -2.63 10.66 -16.93
C THR A 27 -3.08 11.66 -15.87
N LEU A 28 -2.56 11.52 -14.64
CA LEU A 28 -2.76 12.51 -13.60
C LEU A 28 -2.10 13.79 -14.09
N THR A 29 -2.86 14.89 -14.11
CA THR A 29 -2.33 16.22 -14.43
C THR A 29 -1.14 16.53 -13.51
N GLY A 30 -0.19 17.37 -13.97
CA GLY A 30 1.08 17.60 -13.25
C GLY A 30 0.92 17.95 -11.76
N LYS A 31 -0.15 18.68 -11.40
CA LYS A 31 -0.50 18.95 -10.00
C LYS A 31 -0.84 17.67 -9.22
N HIS A 32 -1.71 16.82 -9.76
CA HIS A 32 -2.10 15.57 -9.12
C HIS A 32 -0.93 14.59 -8.97
N LEU A 33 0.01 14.57 -9.93
CA LEU A 33 1.22 13.77 -9.82
C LEU A 33 2.11 14.26 -8.66
N GLU A 34 2.27 15.58 -8.52
CA GLU A 34 3.05 16.16 -7.43
C GLU A 34 2.41 15.89 -6.06
N GLN A 35 1.08 16.03 -5.93
CA GLN A 35 0.38 15.63 -4.72
C GLN A 35 0.58 14.14 -4.42
N PHE A 36 0.46 13.28 -5.43
CA PHE A 36 0.65 11.85 -5.25
C PHE A 36 2.06 11.49 -4.79
N ASN A 37 3.08 12.14 -5.34
CA ASN A 37 4.47 11.95 -4.89
C ASN A 37 4.66 12.39 -3.43
N LYS A 38 4.02 13.49 -3.00
CA LYS A 38 4.03 13.92 -1.58
C LYS A 38 3.34 12.91 -0.66
N GLU A 39 2.22 12.34 -1.11
CA GLU A 39 1.52 11.26 -0.38
C GLU A 39 2.44 10.03 -0.22
N ILE A 40 3.14 9.64 -1.29
CA ILE A 40 4.09 8.52 -1.31
C ILE A 40 5.25 8.77 -0.34
N ASP A 41 5.86 9.96 -0.41
CA ASP A 41 6.98 10.33 0.45
C ASP A 41 6.58 10.31 1.92
N TRP A 42 5.39 10.83 2.24
CA TRP A 42 4.85 10.78 3.59
C TRP A 42 4.68 9.33 4.08
N CYS A 43 4.10 8.45 3.24
CA CYS A 43 3.96 7.03 3.60
C CYS A 43 5.32 6.36 3.84
N VAL A 44 6.31 6.59 2.99
CA VAL A 44 7.67 6.05 3.17
C VAL A 44 8.25 6.51 4.51
N LYS A 45 8.15 7.80 4.81
CA LYS A 45 8.62 8.37 6.07
C LYS A 45 7.93 7.73 7.30
N GLN A 46 6.63 7.45 7.22
CA GLN A 46 5.93 6.76 8.31
C GLN A 46 6.41 5.32 8.50
N VAL A 47 6.73 4.61 7.41
CA VAL A 47 7.35 3.28 7.52
C VAL A 47 8.69 3.38 8.24
N GLU A 48 9.56 4.31 7.83
CA GLU A 48 10.90 4.49 8.41
C GLU A 48 10.83 4.89 9.89
N LEU A 49 9.96 5.84 10.25
CA LEU A 49 9.73 6.22 11.65
C LEU A 49 9.20 5.03 12.48
N GLY A 50 8.32 4.21 11.92
CA GLY A 50 7.84 2.98 12.56
C GLY A 50 8.96 1.97 12.80
N LEU A 51 9.94 1.88 11.90
CA LEU A 51 11.10 1.01 12.07
C LEU A 51 12.04 1.50 13.17
N GLU A 52 12.22 2.81 13.27
CA GLU A 52 13.11 3.44 14.26
C GLU A 52 12.53 3.38 15.68
N HIS A 53 11.25 3.69 15.86
CA HIS A 53 10.65 3.90 17.18
C HIS A 53 10.14 2.61 17.85
N ARG A 54 9.89 1.55 17.08
CA ARG A 54 9.10 0.39 17.55
C ARG A 54 9.86 -0.92 17.71
N ASN A 55 11.18 -0.93 17.48
CA ASN A 55 12.01 -2.15 17.49
C ASN A 55 11.34 -3.34 16.77
N PRO A 56 11.02 -3.18 15.47
CA PRO A 56 10.29 -4.19 14.70
C PRO A 56 11.09 -5.50 14.55
N ASP A 57 10.36 -6.60 14.44
CA ASP A 57 10.91 -7.93 14.15
C ASP A 57 11.60 -7.98 12.76
N GLN A 58 12.49 -8.94 12.53
CA GLN A 58 13.13 -9.13 11.22
C GLN A 58 12.12 -9.27 10.08
N VAL A 59 10.99 -9.94 10.30
CA VAL A 59 9.91 -10.06 9.31
C VAL A 59 9.32 -8.69 8.99
N GLN A 60 9.04 -7.89 10.02
CA GLN A 60 8.46 -6.55 9.86
C GLN A 60 9.43 -5.59 9.15
N LYS A 61 10.73 -5.73 9.38
CA LYS A 61 11.77 -5.00 8.64
C LYS A 61 11.76 -5.37 7.16
N ALA A 62 11.74 -6.65 6.83
CA ALA A 62 11.69 -7.11 5.43
C ALA A 62 10.40 -6.68 4.71
N GLU A 63 9.25 -6.73 5.40
CA GLU A 63 7.97 -6.23 4.89
C GLU A 63 8.02 -4.73 4.62
N ALA A 64 8.59 -3.95 5.55
CA ALA A 64 8.76 -2.51 5.40
C ALA A 64 9.68 -2.15 4.23
N GLU A 65 10.80 -2.86 4.06
CA GLU A 65 11.70 -2.64 2.91
C GLU A 65 11.01 -2.97 1.58
N THR A 66 10.24 -4.06 1.54
CA THR A 66 9.46 -4.45 0.35
C THR A 66 8.40 -3.41 0.00
N LEU A 67 7.74 -2.87 1.03
CA LEU A 67 6.78 -1.79 0.90
C LEU A 67 7.43 -0.52 0.33
N ILE A 68 8.55 -0.07 0.89
CA ILE A 68 9.28 1.13 0.42
C ILE A 68 9.73 0.95 -1.04
N LYS A 69 10.30 -0.22 -1.37
CA LYS A 69 10.69 -0.56 -2.76
C LYS A 69 9.51 -0.49 -3.72
N SER A 70 8.34 -0.94 -3.31
CA SER A 70 7.12 -0.89 -4.14
C SER A 70 6.63 0.54 -4.32
N LEU A 71 6.60 1.35 -3.25
CA LEU A 71 6.15 2.75 -3.33
C LEU A 71 7.07 3.62 -4.20
N ARG A 72 8.38 3.37 -4.18
CA ARG A 72 9.38 4.07 -5.01
C ARG A 72 9.47 3.52 -6.45
N ASN A 73 8.80 2.42 -6.75
CA ASN A 73 8.86 1.83 -8.08
C ASN A 73 7.99 2.61 -9.08
N GLU A 74 8.64 3.43 -9.90
CA GLU A 74 7.98 4.22 -10.95
C GLU A 74 7.31 3.35 -12.03
N LYS A 75 7.74 2.09 -12.18
CA LYS A 75 7.10 1.12 -13.09
C LYS A 75 5.74 0.66 -12.58
N LEU A 76 5.45 0.82 -11.29
CA LEU A 76 4.12 0.56 -10.75
C LEU A 76 3.18 1.73 -11.07
N SER A 77 2.02 1.38 -11.61
CA SER A 77 0.95 2.35 -11.85
C SER A 77 0.52 3.03 -10.54
N HIS A 78 0.01 4.26 -10.62
CA HIS A 78 -0.44 4.99 -9.44
C HIS A 78 -1.52 4.24 -8.65
N LEU A 79 -2.36 3.48 -9.34
CA LEU A 79 -3.38 2.62 -8.71
C LEU A 79 -2.75 1.54 -7.84
N GLU A 80 -1.71 0.86 -8.34
CA GLU A 80 -0.99 -0.19 -7.59
C GLU A 80 -0.31 0.40 -6.37
N ARG A 81 0.39 1.54 -6.53
CA ARG A 81 1.03 2.24 -5.41
C ARG A 81 0.00 2.69 -4.37
N ARG A 82 -1.16 3.21 -4.80
CA ARG A 82 -2.25 3.59 -3.90
C ARG A 82 -2.83 2.39 -3.15
N GLU A 83 -2.98 1.27 -3.82
CA GLU A 83 -3.48 0.05 -3.17
C GLU A 83 -2.50 -0.45 -2.12
N VAL A 84 -1.21 -0.46 -2.42
CA VAL A 84 -0.15 -0.78 -1.46
C VAL A 84 -0.21 0.14 -0.23
N MET A 85 -0.37 1.45 -0.43
CA MET A 85 -0.55 2.40 0.68
C MET A 85 -1.80 2.08 1.49
N ARG A 86 -2.93 1.78 0.83
CA ARG A 86 -4.20 1.47 1.48
C ARG A 86 -4.15 0.18 2.28
N VAL A 87 -3.54 -0.87 1.75
CA VAL A 87 -3.39 -2.15 2.45
C VAL A 87 -2.55 -1.98 3.73
N ARG A 88 -1.49 -1.16 3.69
CA ARG A 88 -0.63 -0.96 4.85
C ARG A 88 -1.20 0.04 5.87
N PHE A 89 -1.66 1.19 5.40
CA PHE A 89 -1.99 2.34 6.24
C PHE A 89 -3.50 2.61 6.35
N GLY A 90 -4.32 1.92 5.56
CA GLY A 90 -5.74 2.26 5.41
C GLY A 90 -5.90 3.65 4.78
N ASP A 91 -6.67 4.51 5.44
CA ASP A 91 -6.93 5.89 5.01
C ASP A 91 -5.76 6.83 5.34
N TYR A 92 -4.67 6.65 4.61
CA TYR A 92 -3.42 7.41 4.79
C TYR A 92 -3.60 8.95 4.67
N LYS A 93 -4.60 9.43 3.92
CA LYS A 93 -4.91 10.86 3.81
C LYS A 93 -5.36 11.49 5.13
N LEU A 94 -6.14 10.75 5.92
CA LEU A 94 -6.58 11.19 7.26
C LEU A 94 -5.40 11.20 8.22
N LEU A 95 -4.52 10.19 8.12
CA LEU A 95 -3.31 10.12 8.94
C LEU A 95 -2.36 11.28 8.62
N MET A 96 -2.19 11.62 7.34
CA MET A 96 -1.36 12.74 6.90
C MET A 96 -1.89 14.09 7.44
N LYS A 97 -3.20 14.33 7.33
CA LYS A 97 -3.84 15.52 7.93
C LYS A 97 -3.68 15.57 9.45
N LYS A 98 -3.73 14.42 10.13
CA LYS A 98 -3.54 14.32 11.58
C LYS A 98 -2.08 14.62 11.98
N ASP A 99 -1.11 14.13 11.22
CA ASP A 99 0.32 14.45 11.42
C ASP A 99 0.58 15.96 11.22
N GLU A 100 0.03 16.54 10.16
CA GLU A 100 0.13 17.98 9.90
C GLU A 100 -0.53 18.82 10.98
N ALA A 101 -1.71 18.41 11.48
CA ALA A 101 -2.38 19.09 12.58
C ALA A 101 -1.59 18.97 13.90
N GLY A 102 -0.99 17.80 14.16
CA GLY A 102 -0.14 17.58 15.34
C GLY A 102 1.13 18.42 15.32
N LYS A 103 1.71 18.67 14.13
CA LYS A 103 2.86 19.55 13.95
C LYS A 103 2.54 21.04 14.13
N LYS A 104 1.31 21.48 13.90
CA LYS A 104 0.91 22.89 14.09
C LYS A 104 0.61 23.27 15.54
N ALA A 105 0.53 22.30 16.44
CA ALA A 105 0.21 22.51 17.85
C ALA A 105 1.45 22.46 18.77
N LYS A 106 2.66 22.45 18.22
CA LYS A 106 3.93 22.38 18.96
C LYS A 106 4.89 23.43 18.45
#